data_AF-A0A150WM13-F1
#
_entry.id   AF-A0A150WM13-F1
#
_cell.length_a   1.000
_cell.length_b   1.000
_cell.length_c   1.000
_cell.angle_alpha   90.00
_cell.angle_beta   90.00
_cell.angle_gamma   90.00
#
_symmetry.space_group_name_H-M   'P 1'
#
loop_
_entity.id
_entity.type
_entity.pdbx_description
1 polymer ?
#
loop_
_entity_poly.entity_id
_entity_poly.type
_entity_poly.pdbx_seq_one_letter_code
_entity_poly.pdbx_strand_id
1 'polypeptide(L)'
;MSQVLVSVMLMTLVTLSILGCSNSSFDAFIAPEVPETINAEAPSADMTEINISNDNVADGITPALVNLRIRSATGNPVEGVTMGISVSGPDNVVVPCTTSNKQGQSRCMIYTTRAGLKSLKLTGAFSLVSSVMFIAPKPLRSNFAFVSTAVDMRLPSGRRVIATSGITESDFIQKDSQGTLRLRSSVLSSIIND
;
A
#
# COMPACT_ATOMS: atom_id res chain seq x y z
N MET A 1 44.08 -36.21 69.21
CA MET A 1 42.90 -36.65 68.43
C MET A 1 42.50 -35.47 67.52
N SER A 2 43.23 -35.18 66.42
CA SER A 2 43.11 -35.78 65.08
C SER A 2 41.64 -35.88 64.63
N GLN A 3 41.13 -34.92 63.85
CA GLN A 3 41.12 -34.91 62.37
C GLN A 3 40.58 -36.22 61.75
N VAL A 4 39.31 -36.19 61.34
CA VAL A 4 38.71 -36.72 60.08
C VAL A 4 37.33 -36.03 59.92
N LEU A 5 37.28 -34.72 59.70
CA LEU A 5 36.98 -34.09 58.40
C LEU A 5 36.03 -34.87 57.46
N VAL A 6 34.83 -34.30 57.24
CA VAL A 6 34.39 -33.83 55.92
C VAL A 6 34.87 -34.69 54.73
N SER A 7 34.17 -35.79 54.42
CA SER A 7 34.35 -36.55 53.16
C SER A 7 33.25 -37.59 52.93
N VAL A 8 31.98 -37.19 52.89
CA VAL A 8 30.91 -38.04 52.30
C VAL A 8 30.09 -37.24 51.28
N MET A 9 30.76 -36.29 50.63
CA MET A 9 30.40 -35.81 49.31
C MET A 9 31.45 -36.39 48.37
N LEU A 10 30.99 -36.98 47.26
CA LEU A 10 31.76 -37.49 46.12
C LEU A 10 32.17 -38.97 46.13
N MET A 11 31.88 -39.62 44.99
CA MET A 11 32.18 -41.00 44.55
C MET A 11 31.20 -42.08 45.03
N THR A 12 30.48 -42.82 44.19
CA THR A 12 30.68 -43.12 42.75
C THR A 12 29.43 -43.81 42.21
N LEU A 13 29.08 -43.46 40.98
CA LEU A 13 28.14 -44.15 40.10
C LEU A 13 28.39 -45.67 40.10
N VAL A 14 27.33 -46.46 40.25
CA VAL A 14 27.21 -47.76 39.56
C VAL A 14 26.12 -47.60 38.52
N THR A 15 26.54 -47.63 37.27
CA THR A 15 25.74 -47.63 36.05
C THR A 15 25.20 -49.03 35.74
N LEU A 16 24.18 -49.07 34.87
CA LEU A 16 23.60 -50.26 34.19
C LEU A 16 22.81 -51.19 35.12
N SER A 17 21.58 -51.65 34.83
CA SER A 17 20.83 -51.73 33.59
C SER A 17 19.49 -52.39 33.92
N ILE A 18 18.35 -51.80 33.57
CA ILE A 18 17.16 -52.60 33.29
C ILE A 18 16.54 -52.08 32.00
N LEU A 19 16.89 -52.79 30.94
CA LEU A 19 16.26 -52.79 29.64
C LEU A 19 14.83 -53.32 29.82
N GLY A 20 13.85 -52.55 29.36
CA GLY A 20 12.55 -53.02 28.87
C GLY A 20 11.75 -53.99 29.73
N CYS A 21 10.77 -53.47 30.47
CA CYS A 21 9.43 -54.06 30.48
C CYS A 21 8.43 -52.99 30.03
N SER A 22 7.91 -53.19 28.83
CA SER A 22 6.83 -52.43 28.21
C SER A 22 5.47 -52.83 28.81
N ASN A 23 4.61 -51.81 28.96
CA ASN A 23 3.15 -51.86 29.20
C ASN A 23 2.77 -52.24 30.65
N SER A 24 2.01 -51.47 31.42
CA SER A 24 1.01 -50.43 31.14
C SER A 24 0.77 -49.61 32.42
N SER A 25 0.16 -48.42 32.26
CA SER A 25 -0.33 -47.50 33.31
C SER A 25 0.71 -46.75 34.14
N PHE A 26 1.41 -45.81 33.52
CA PHE A 26 1.65 -44.53 34.19
C PHE A 26 1.06 -43.46 33.29
N ASP A 27 0.07 -42.76 33.82
CA ASP A 27 -0.60 -41.64 33.19
C ASP A 27 0.43 -40.80 32.43
N ALA A 28 0.24 -40.70 31.12
CA ALA A 28 0.72 -39.57 30.38
C ALA A 28 0.03 -38.36 31.02
N PHE A 29 0.71 -37.75 31.99
CA PHE A 29 0.46 -36.39 32.38
C PHE A 29 0.71 -35.57 31.12
N ILE A 30 -0.35 -35.43 30.31
CA ILE A 30 -0.43 -34.42 29.27
C ILE A 30 -0.28 -33.12 30.05
N ALA A 31 0.96 -32.63 30.11
CA ALA A 31 1.23 -31.28 30.52
C ALA A 31 0.29 -30.42 29.65
N PRO A 32 -0.51 -29.51 30.22
CA PRO A 32 -1.13 -28.50 29.40
C PRO A 32 0.01 -27.83 28.64
N GLU A 33 -0.04 -27.85 27.30
CA GLU A 33 0.80 -26.98 26.48
C GLU A 33 0.64 -25.59 27.07
N VAL A 34 1.65 -25.14 27.81
CA VAL A 34 1.77 -23.74 28.18
C VAL A 34 1.82 -23.06 26.81
N PRO A 35 0.82 -22.24 26.43
CA PRO A 35 0.92 -21.52 25.19
C PRO A 35 2.21 -20.73 25.32
N GLU A 36 3.17 -21.05 24.45
CA GLU A 36 4.46 -20.39 24.40
C GLU A 36 4.12 -18.91 24.33
N THR A 37 4.34 -18.18 25.43
CA THR A 37 4.16 -16.74 25.42
C THR A 37 5.22 -16.27 24.46
N ILE A 38 4.83 -16.07 23.20
CA ILE A 38 5.68 -15.49 22.18
C ILE A 38 6.13 -14.19 22.82
N ASN A 39 7.38 -14.15 23.23
CA ASN A 39 7.97 -12.99 23.85
C ASN A 39 8.09 -11.99 22.70
N ALA A 40 6.97 -11.30 22.42
CA ALA A 40 6.80 -10.48 21.24
C ALA A 40 7.83 -9.37 21.32
N GLU A 41 8.86 -9.52 20.50
CA GLU A 41 9.99 -8.62 20.51
C GLU A 41 9.52 -7.27 19.96
N ALA A 42 9.91 -6.18 20.62
CA ALA A 42 9.45 -4.85 20.23
C ALA A 42 9.88 -4.55 18.77
N PRO A 43 8.99 -3.99 17.94
CA PRO A 43 9.33 -3.62 16.57
C PRO A 43 10.36 -2.48 16.57
N SER A 44 11.33 -2.57 15.65
CA SER A 44 12.38 -1.57 15.48
C SER A 44 12.22 -0.82 14.15
N ALA A 45 12.32 0.51 14.20
CA ALA A 45 12.32 1.34 13.00
C ALA A 45 13.54 1.06 12.11
N ASP A 46 14.70 0.77 12.71
CA ASP A 46 15.97 0.63 11.99
C ASP A 46 16.04 -0.65 11.13
N MET A 47 15.32 -1.69 11.54
CA MET A 47 15.25 -2.97 10.84
C MET A 47 13.99 -3.12 9.98
N THR A 48 13.06 -2.17 10.07
CA THR A 48 11.83 -2.19 9.28
C THR A 48 12.08 -1.65 7.89
N GLU A 49 11.68 -2.42 6.88
CA GLU A 49 11.80 -2.00 5.47
C GLU A 49 10.47 -1.44 4.96
N ILE A 50 10.54 -0.35 4.20
CA ILE A 50 9.41 0.19 3.42
C ILE A 50 9.72 -0.01 1.93
N ASN A 51 8.88 -0.78 1.25
CA ASN A 51 8.93 -0.96 -0.19
C ASN A 51 7.69 -0.36 -0.83
N ILE A 52 7.89 0.65 -1.67
CA ILE A 52 6.82 1.34 -2.39
C ILE A 52 6.96 0.98 -3.87
N SER A 53 5.84 0.74 -4.56
CA SER A 53 5.87 0.53 -6.01
C SER A 53 6.56 1.69 -6.72
N ASN A 54 7.30 1.40 -7.79
CA ASN A 54 7.84 2.42 -8.68
C ASN A 54 6.76 2.86 -9.69
N ASP A 55 7.01 3.97 -10.37
CA ASP A 55 6.16 4.46 -11.47
C ASP A 55 4.67 4.66 -11.10
N ASN A 56 4.43 5.15 -9.88
CA ASN A 56 3.06 5.40 -9.41
C ASN A 56 2.41 6.52 -10.23
N VAL A 57 1.30 6.22 -10.89
CA VAL A 57 0.58 7.20 -11.70
C VAL A 57 -0.44 7.94 -10.84
N ALA A 58 -0.48 9.26 -10.95
CA ALA A 58 -1.46 10.11 -10.26
C ALA A 58 -2.79 10.22 -11.03
N ASP A 59 -3.44 9.09 -11.30
CA ASP A 59 -4.73 9.03 -12.01
C ASP A 59 -5.94 8.97 -11.06
N GLY A 60 -5.72 8.85 -9.75
CA GLY A 60 -6.76 8.67 -8.74
C GLY A 60 -7.41 7.28 -8.71
N ILE A 61 -6.95 6.33 -9.53
CA ILE A 61 -7.56 5.00 -9.71
C ILE A 61 -6.54 3.89 -9.47
N THR A 62 -5.31 4.07 -9.90
CA THR A 62 -4.21 3.12 -9.74
C THR A 62 -3.60 3.30 -8.34
N PRO A 63 -3.60 2.27 -7.46
CA PRO A 63 -3.01 2.38 -6.14
C PRO A 63 -1.48 2.35 -6.19
N ALA A 64 -0.84 3.25 -5.45
CA ALA A 64 0.53 3.05 -5.00
C ALA A 64 0.55 2.10 -3.81
N LEU A 65 1.24 0.97 -3.95
CA LEU A 65 1.33 -0.07 -2.93
C LEU A 65 2.49 0.21 -1.99
N VAL A 66 2.18 0.40 -0.71
CA VAL A 66 3.17 0.53 0.36
C VAL A 66 3.23 -0.79 1.13
N ASN A 67 4.32 -1.53 0.93
CA ASN A 67 4.59 -2.78 1.62
C ASN A 67 5.58 -2.53 2.75
N LEU A 68 5.17 -2.86 3.97
CA LEU A 68 5.98 -2.77 5.17
C LEU A 68 6.43 -4.16 5.58
N ARG A 69 7.71 -4.29 5.93
CA ARG A 69 8.26 -5.50 6.56
C ARG A 69 8.81 -5.15 7.93
N ILE A 70 7.96 -5.31 8.94
CA ILE A 70 8.21 -4.94 10.33
C ILE A 70 9.07 -6.02 11.00
N ARG A 71 10.22 -5.60 11.53
CA ARG A 71 11.19 -6.48 12.21
C ARG A 71 11.60 -5.91 13.56
N SER A 72 12.01 -6.79 14.46
CA SER A 72 12.63 -6.43 15.75
C SER A 72 14.09 -6.04 15.57
N ALA A 73 14.72 -5.50 16.62
CA ALA A 73 16.14 -5.11 16.60
C ALA A 73 17.10 -6.30 16.34
N THR A 74 16.69 -7.52 16.67
CA THR A 74 17.45 -8.77 16.40
C THR A 74 17.17 -9.33 15.01
N GLY A 75 16.24 -8.73 14.25
CA GLY A 75 15.92 -9.09 12.87
C GLY A 75 14.73 -10.04 12.71
N ASN A 76 14.08 -10.45 13.80
CA ASN A 76 12.90 -11.32 13.76
C ASN A 76 11.66 -10.58 13.23
N PRO A 77 10.78 -11.21 12.45
CA PRO A 77 9.52 -10.61 12.03
C PRO A 77 8.58 -10.40 13.24
N VAL A 78 7.87 -9.26 13.28
CA VAL A 78 6.94 -8.94 14.38
C VAL A 78 5.50 -8.93 13.88
N GLU A 79 4.69 -9.83 14.41
CA GLU A 79 3.24 -9.93 14.13
C GLU A 79 2.43 -8.99 15.02
N GLY A 80 1.22 -8.60 14.59
CA GLY A 80 0.26 -7.88 15.43
C GLY A 80 0.45 -6.36 15.48
N VAL A 81 1.35 -5.80 14.67
CA VAL A 81 1.63 -4.36 14.64
C VAL A 81 0.79 -3.69 13.56
N THR A 82 0.04 -2.66 13.94
CA THR A 82 -0.72 -1.81 13.00
C THR A 82 -0.09 -0.43 12.93
N MET A 83 0.21 0.02 11.70
CA MET A 83 0.77 1.35 11.44
C MET A 83 -0.28 2.25 10.78
N GLY A 84 -0.33 3.51 11.18
CA GLY A 84 -1.01 4.57 10.46
C GLY A 84 -0.09 5.17 9.40
N ILE A 85 -0.66 5.66 8.30
CA ILE A 85 0.07 6.33 7.21
C ILE A 85 -0.58 7.68 6.90
N SER A 86 0.28 8.68 6.68
CA SER A 86 -0.12 10.02 6.26
C SER A 86 0.70 10.45 5.05
N VAL A 87 0.06 11.15 4.13
CA VAL A 87 0.64 11.56 2.84
C VAL A 87 0.55 13.07 2.71
N SER A 88 1.65 13.70 2.35
CA SER A 88 1.69 15.15 2.14
C SER A 88 0.95 15.60 0.87
N GLY A 89 0.52 16.86 0.91
CA GLY A 89 -0.19 17.53 -0.18
C GLY A 89 -1.69 17.22 -0.24
N PRO A 90 -2.41 17.88 -1.16
CA PRO A 90 -3.85 17.69 -1.33
C PRO A 90 -4.21 16.48 -2.20
N ASP A 91 -5.50 16.15 -2.21
CA ASP A 91 -6.14 15.17 -3.08
C ASP A 91 -5.55 13.76 -3.01
N ASN A 92 -5.22 13.36 -1.78
CA ASN A 92 -4.80 11.99 -1.46
C ASN A 92 -5.95 11.22 -0.82
N VAL A 93 -6.18 10.00 -1.27
CA VAL A 93 -7.03 9.02 -0.60
C VAL A 93 -6.14 7.88 -0.11
N VAL A 94 -6.22 7.59 1.18
CA VAL A 94 -5.33 6.62 1.83
C VAL A 94 -6.16 5.48 2.39
N VAL A 95 -5.83 4.26 1.98
CA VAL A 95 -6.33 3.04 2.62
C VAL A 95 -5.39 2.72 3.78
N PRO A 96 -5.90 2.65 5.03
CA PRO A 96 -5.09 2.36 6.20
C PRO A 96 -4.30 1.06 6.08
N CYS A 97 -3.17 0.97 6.77
CA CYS A 97 -2.35 -0.24 6.72
C CYS A 97 -3.02 -1.41 7.45
N THR A 98 -2.87 -2.62 6.92
CA THR A 98 -3.29 -3.84 7.61
C THR A 98 -2.39 -4.13 8.81
N THR A 99 -2.89 -4.87 9.80
CA THR A 99 -2.04 -5.42 10.87
C THR A 99 -0.98 -6.36 10.29
N SER A 100 0.23 -6.37 10.87
CA SER A 100 1.29 -7.26 10.42
C SER A 100 0.97 -8.72 10.70
N ASN A 101 1.27 -9.59 9.72
CA ASN A 101 1.11 -11.04 9.85
C ASN A 101 2.31 -11.71 10.54
N LYS A 102 2.30 -13.05 10.67
CA LYS A 102 3.43 -13.88 11.15
C LYS A 102 4.80 -13.59 10.52
N GLN A 103 4.84 -13.02 9.31
CA GLN A 103 6.06 -12.66 8.60
C GLN A 103 6.44 -11.17 8.76
N GLY A 104 5.73 -10.43 9.61
CA GLY A 104 5.92 -8.99 9.81
C GLY A 104 5.41 -8.14 8.65
N GLN A 105 4.62 -8.69 7.73
CA GLN A 105 4.18 -7.96 6.54
C GLN A 105 2.90 -7.17 6.79
N SER A 106 2.92 -5.88 6.50
CA SER A 106 1.77 -4.98 6.52
C SER A 106 1.67 -4.23 5.18
N ARG A 107 0.45 -3.90 4.76
CA ARG A 107 0.19 -3.29 3.44
C ARG A 107 -0.78 -2.13 3.56
N CYS A 108 -0.49 -1.04 2.86
CA CYS A 108 -1.35 0.14 2.73
C CYS A 108 -1.41 0.58 1.27
N MET A 109 -2.44 1.34 0.91
CA MET A 109 -2.62 1.84 -0.47
C MET A 109 -2.83 3.34 -0.47
N ILE A 110 -2.28 4.01 -1.47
CA ILE A 110 -2.43 5.45 -1.67
C ILE A 110 -2.93 5.70 -3.09
N TYR A 111 -3.97 6.53 -3.21
CA TYR A 111 -4.47 7.06 -4.47
C TYR A 111 -4.31 8.57 -4.46
N THR A 112 -3.91 9.16 -5.59
CA THR A 112 -3.77 10.62 -5.75
C THR A 112 -4.06 11.02 -7.18
N THR A 113 -4.66 12.19 -7.35
CA THR A 113 -4.81 12.85 -8.67
C THR A 113 -3.72 13.91 -8.91
N ARG A 114 -2.86 14.15 -7.92
CA ARG A 114 -1.73 15.07 -8.02
C ARG A 114 -0.41 14.34 -8.17
N ALA A 115 0.25 14.62 -9.29
CA ALA A 115 1.63 14.24 -9.55
C ALA A 115 2.60 15.08 -8.71
N GLY A 116 3.81 14.54 -8.50
CA GLY A 116 4.89 15.18 -7.77
C GLY A 116 5.46 14.30 -6.65
N LEU A 117 6.51 14.82 -6.02
CA LEU A 117 7.15 14.17 -4.87
C LEU A 117 6.25 14.32 -3.64
N LYS A 118 5.92 13.21 -3.00
CA LYS A 118 5.13 13.17 -1.77
C LYS A 118 5.94 12.53 -0.64
N SER A 119 6.01 13.22 0.48
CA SER A 119 6.48 12.66 1.75
C SER A 119 5.38 11.82 2.40
N LEU A 120 5.74 10.61 2.79
CA LEU A 120 4.93 9.65 3.53
C LEU A 120 5.44 9.59 4.96
N LYS A 121 4.55 9.74 5.93
CA LYS A 121 4.85 9.58 7.35
C LYS A 121 4.02 8.44 7.93
N LEU A 122 4.71 7.40 8.36
CA LEU A 122 4.17 6.25 9.06
C LEU A 122 4.28 6.48 10.56
N THR A 123 3.21 6.15 11.29
CA THR A 123 3.09 6.36 12.74
C THR A 123 2.44 5.15 13.40
N GLY A 124 2.77 4.85 14.64
CA GLY A 124 2.26 3.67 15.35
C GLY A 124 3.22 3.28 16.47
N ALA A 125 3.71 2.04 16.46
CA ALA A 125 4.72 1.58 17.40
C ALA A 125 6.07 2.34 17.27
N PHE A 126 6.34 2.90 16.09
CA PHE A 126 7.47 3.79 15.79
C PHE A 126 7.05 4.80 14.72
N SER A 127 7.93 5.75 14.40
CA SER A 127 7.70 6.73 13.33
C SER A 127 8.75 6.58 12.24
N LEU A 128 8.31 6.57 10.99
CA LEU A 128 9.20 6.48 9.84
C LEU A 128 8.73 7.43 8.74
N VAL A 129 9.68 8.07 8.06
CA VAL A 129 9.39 9.00 6.96
C VAL A 129 10.05 8.46 5.70
N SER A 130 9.28 8.41 4.62
CA SER A 130 9.76 8.04 3.29
C SER A 130 9.24 9.03 2.26
N SER A 131 9.78 9.00 1.05
CA SER A 131 9.33 9.85 -0.06
C SER A 131 9.07 9.00 -1.29
N VAL A 132 8.03 9.35 -2.04
CA VAL A 132 7.64 8.66 -3.28
C VAL A 132 7.30 9.68 -4.36
N MET A 133 7.73 9.41 -5.58
CA MET A 133 7.36 10.19 -6.75
C MET A 133 6.08 9.65 -7.37
N PHE A 134 5.12 10.53 -7.63
CA PHE A 134 3.96 10.24 -8.46
C PHE A 134 4.09 10.93 -9.81
N ILE A 135 3.88 10.18 -10.87
CA ILE A 135 4.01 10.62 -12.26
C ILE A 135 2.63 11.05 -12.77
N ALA A 136 2.56 12.14 -13.52
CA ALA A 136 1.32 12.55 -14.14
C ALA A 136 0.84 11.47 -15.14
N PRO A 137 -0.47 11.16 -15.17
CA PRO A 137 -1.00 10.26 -16.18
C PRO A 137 -0.75 10.82 -17.57
N LYS A 138 -0.58 9.93 -18.55
CA LYS A 138 -0.54 10.34 -19.96
C LYS A 138 -1.86 11.04 -20.30
N PRO A 139 -1.84 12.16 -21.04
CA PRO A 139 -3.07 12.84 -21.43
C PRO A 139 -3.96 11.87 -22.21
N LEU A 140 -5.20 11.69 -21.75
CA LEU A 140 -6.19 10.90 -22.46
C LEU A 140 -6.59 11.65 -23.74
N ARG A 141 -6.55 10.96 -24.88
CA ARG A 141 -7.18 11.45 -26.10
C ARG A 141 -8.65 11.03 -26.07
N SER A 142 -9.54 11.98 -25.78
CA SER A 142 -10.97 11.74 -25.89
C SER A 142 -11.40 11.92 -27.33
N ASN A 143 -11.95 10.86 -27.94
CA ASN A 143 -12.58 10.94 -29.26
C ASN A 143 -14.07 11.21 -29.06
N PHE A 144 -14.60 12.25 -29.70
CA PHE A 144 -16.03 12.44 -29.86
C PHE A 144 -16.39 12.32 -31.34
N ALA A 145 -17.53 11.71 -31.65
CA ALA A 145 -18.04 11.57 -33.00
C ALA A 145 -19.42 12.19 -33.12
N PHE A 146 -19.63 12.99 -34.16
CA PHE A 146 -20.95 13.38 -34.63
C PHE A 146 -21.32 12.50 -35.82
N VAL A 147 -22.32 11.63 -35.66
CA VAL A 147 -22.80 10.75 -36.72
C VAL A 147 -24.15 11.26 -37.22
N SER A 148 -24.24 11.53 -38.53
CA SER A 148 -25.47 11.93 -39.22
C SER A 148 -25.65 11.06 -40.45
N THR A 149 -26.89 10.64 -40.71
CA THR A 149 -27.29 10.03 -41.98
C THR A 149 -27.74 11.08 -43.01
N ALA A 150 -27.93 12.34 -42.58
CA ALA A 150 -28.37 13.45 -43.41
C ALA A 150 -27.18 14.28 -43.91
N VAL A 151 -27.20 14.63 -45.20
CA VAL A 151 -26.21 15.50 -45.86
C VAL A 151 -26.33 16.97 -45.38
N ASP A 152 -27.50 17.37 -44.88
CA ASP A 152 -27.74 18.66 -44.24
C ASP A 152 -28.55 18.47 -42.94
N MET A 153 -27.90 18.69 -41.79
CA MET A 153 -28.58 18.66 -40.50
C MET A 153 -29.15 20.03 -40.20
N ARG A 154 -30.47 20.13 -39.99
CA ARG A 154 -31.14 21.36 -39.54
C ARG A 154 -31.99 21.08 -38.30
N LEU A 155 -32.00 22.03 -37.37
CA LEU A 155 -32.97 22.05 -36.27
C LEU A 155 -34.40 22.29 -36.84
N PRO A 156 -35.47 21.94 -36.09
CA PRO A 156 -36.86 22.25 -36.48
C PRO A 156 -37.11 23.74 -36.77
N SER A 157 -36.26 24.62 -36.24
CA SER A 157 -36.23 26.06 -36.54
C SER A 157 -35.63 26.41 -37.91
N GLY A 158 -35.31 25.42 -38.75
CA GLY A 158 -34.71 25.59 -40.08
C GLY A 158 -33.21 25.87 -40.06
N ARG A 159 -32.56 25.83 -38.89
CA ARG A 159 -31.19 26.30 -38.70
C ARG A 159 -30.18 25.18 -38.84
N ARG A 160 -29.12 25.39 -39.62
CA ARG A 160 -28.08 24.39 -39.90
C ARG A 160 -27.26 24.05 -38.65
N VAL A 161 -26.98 22.75 -38.48
CA VAL A 161 -26.08 22.21 -37.47
C VAL A 161 -24.72 22.02 -38.10
N ILE A 162 -23.71 22.64 -37.50
CA ILE A 162 -22.30 22.52 -37.92
C ILE A 162 -21.54 21.99 -36.71
N ALA A 163 -20.82 20.88 -36.90
CA ALA A 163 -19.90 20.33 -35.91
C ALA A 163 -18.46 20.57 -36.38
N THR A 164 -17.62 21.07 -35.48
CA THR A 164 -16.18 21.27 -35.72
C THR A 164 -15.42 20.59 -34.59
N SER A 165 -14.49 19.68 -34.91
CA SER A 165 -13.72 18.95 -33.91
C SER A 165 -12.37 19.59 -33.59
N GLY A 166 -12.13 19.91 -32.31
CA GLY A 166 -10.89 20.48 -31.74
C GLY A 166 -10.82 20.21 -30.22
N ILE A 167 -9.76 20.61 -29.51
CA ILE A 167 -9.52 20.33 -28.06
C ILE A 167 -9.24 21.59 -27.20
N THR A 168 -10.24 22.18 -26.52
CA THR A 168 -10.10 23.05 -25.31
C THR A 168 -11.38 23.19 -24.49
N GLU A 169 -11.19 23.74 -23.28
CA GLU A 169 -11.89 23.58 -22.01
C GLU A 169 -13.06 24.53 -21.70
N SER A 170 -13.74 25.12 -22.69
CA SER A 170 -14.78 26.11 -22.37
C SER A 170 -16.01 26.03 -23.28
N ASP A 171 -17.12 25.67 -22.65
CA ASP A 171 -18.51 25.64 -23.09
C ASP A 171 -18.82 24.96 -24.44
N PHE A 172 -19.43 23.78 -24.30
CA PHE A 172 -19.87 22.90 -25.38
C PHE A 172 -20.93 23.55 -26.30
N ILE A 173 -21.63 24.62 -25.87
CA ILE A 173 -22.72 25.23 -26.63
C ILE A 173 -22.63 26.76 -26.56
N GLN A 174 -22.23 27.40 -27.66
CA GLN A 174 -22.51 28.82 -27.89
C GLN A 174 -23.67 28.98 -28.86
N LYS A 175 -24.73 29.66 -28.41
CA LYS A 175 -25.78 30.17 -29.29
C LYS A 175 -25.31 31.54 -29.79
N ASP A 176 -25.03 31.68 -31.08
CA ASP A 176 -24.69 33.02 -31.60
C ASP A 176 -25.94 33.94 -31.64
N SER A 177 -25.72 35.24 -31.85
CA SER A 177 -26.79 36.25 -31.93
C SER A 177 -27.73 36.07 -33.13
N GLN A 178 -27.35 35.22 -34.10
CA GLN A 178 -28.17 34.78 -35.24
C GLN A 178 -28.88 33.45 -34.92
N GLY A 179 -28.77 33.01 -33.68
CA GLY A 179 -29.33 31.78 -33.13
C GLY A 179 -28.43 30.56 -33.28
N THR A 180 -27.56 30.45 -34.30
CA THR A 180 -26.81 29.23 -34.67
C THR A 180 -26.24 28.53 -33.45
N LEU A 181 -26.53 27.23 -33.31
CA LEU A 181 -25.94 26.40 -32.27
C LEU A 181 -24.54 26.02 -32.75
N ARG A 182 -23.53 26.64 -32.17
CA ARG A 182 -22.13 26.38 -32.45
C ARG A 182 -21.56 25.60 -31.29
N LEU A 183 -21.25 24.34 -31.55
CA LEU A 183 -20.47 23.51 -30.64
C LEU A 183 -19.00 23.86 -30.89
N ARG A 184 -18.40 24.63 -29.97
CA ARG A 184 -17.00 25.06 -30.08
C ARG A 184 -16.13 24.18 -29.19
N SER A 185 -15.00 23.76 -29.73
CA SER A 185 -13.85 23.29 -28.94
C SER A 185 -12.61 23.81 -29.66
N SER A 186 -11.90 24.77 -29.06
CA SER A 186 -10.75 25.50 -29.64
C SER A 186 -9.44 24.70 -29.48
N VAL A 187 -8.24 25.17 -29.86
CA VAL A 187 -6.93 24.58 -29.46
C VAL A 187 -5.99 25.71 -29.05
N LEU A 188 -5.26 25.52 -27.95
CA LEU A 188 -4.13 26.37 -27.56
C LEU A 188 -3.07 26.34 -28.67
N SER A 189 -2.68 27.50 -29.18
CA SER A 189 -1.58 27.65 -30.12
C SER A 189 -0.28 27.07 -29.55
N SER A 190 0.18 25.92 -30.06
CA SER A 190 1.61 25.61 -30.02
C SER A 190 2.27 26.40 -31.13
N ILE A 191 3.06 27.41 -30.74
CA ILE A 191 4.00 28.09 -31.62
C ILE A 191 4.93 27.03 -32.22
N ILE A 192 4.78 26.74 -33.50
CA ILE A 192 5.87 26.18 -34.30
C ILE A 192 6.71 27.40 -34.66
N ASN A 193 7.83 27.57 -33.97
CA ASN A 193 8.89 28.43 -34.50
C ASN A 193 9.51 27.66 -35.66
N ASP A 194 9.49 28.29 -36.84
CA ASP A 194 10.37 27.94 -37.97
C ASP A 194 11.85 28.01 -37.55
#